data_AF-A0A7C7Z1Y0-F1
#
_entry.id   AF-A0A7C7Z1Y0-F1
#
_cell.length_a   1.000
_cell.length_b   1.000
_cell.length_c   1.000
_cell.angle_alpha   90.00
_cell.angle_beta   90.00
_cell.angle_gamma   90.00
#
_symmetry.space_group_name_H-M   'P 1'
#
loop_
_entity.id
_entity.type
_entity.pdbx_description
1 polymer ?
#
loop_
_entity_poly.entity_id
_entity_poly.type
_entity_poly.pdbx_seq_one_letter_code
_entity_poly.pdbx_strand_id
1 'polypeptide(L)'
;MNTLRGLYVTVLSLIIVLSGCFGLTSDGSADDSEADVEQNLAPIVTAFWMGDSSPTLSTAIDPGWNITVYHAMTDWDGSISNAGWDIDLDGGIDYSIYSSQGLTTIFIPETLVVNSLLTGSMTSIVFGALDDDGAWSSSPLITLTFSTLPSSASSTLNTYTSADADDSADPAADGADTLIRMQMTGPDDLAWPFVSITLSVGDNIYTCSVTAGDDCTISQAAGSNDNAWEPGEYIFLSEGAAEICSAQGCDVGISVIYSGYTVAGDSSQTVN
;
A
#
# COMPACT_ATOMS: atom_id res chain seq x y z
N MET A 1 24.53 -66.40 -39.03
CA MET A 1 24.75 -65.21 -38.17
C MET A 1 24.92 -63.88 -38.94
N ASN A 2 24.83 -63.87 -40.28
CA ASN A 2 25.05 -62.63 -41.07
C ASN A 2 23.75 -61.97 -41.56
N THR A 3 22.64 -62.70 -41.68
CA THR A 3 21.35 -62.16 -42.17
C THR A 3 20.60 -61.36 -41.11
N LEU A 4 20.61 -61.82 -39.86
CA LEU A 4 19.96 -61.12 -38.74
C LEU A 4 20.65 -59.77 -38.43
N ARG A 5 21.99 -59.75 -38.50
CA ARG A 5 22.79 -58.52 -38.36
C ARG A 5 22.54 -57.53 -39.50
N GLY A 6 22.39 -58.03 -40.72
CA GLY A 6 22.03 -57.20 -41.88
C GLY A 6 20.66 -56.53 -41.71
N LEU A 7 19.68 -57.25 -41.15
CA LEU A 7 18.34 -56.72 -40.89
C LEU A 7 18.36 -55.62 -39.80
N TYR A 8 19.15 -55.78 -38.74
CA TYR A 8 19.26 -54.76 -37.70
C TYR A 8 19.93 -53.48 -38.22
N VAL A 9 20.95 -53.61 -39.06
CA VAL A 9 21.64 -52.45 -39.65
C VAL A 9 20.71 -51.71 -40.60
N THR A 10 19.92 -52.40 -41.43
CA THR A 10 18.97 -51.73 -42.34
C THR A 10 17.82 -51.05 -41.61
N VAL A 11 17.28 -51.66 -40.56
CA VAL A 11 16.21 -51.05 -39.75
C VAL A 11 16.74 -49.83 -38.98
N LEU A 12 17.96 -49.90 -38.43
CA LEU A 12 18.58 -48.77 -37.75
C LEU A 12 18.86 -47.60 -38.70
N SER A 13 19.37 -47.88 -39.90
CA SER A 13 19.56 -46.85 -40.94
C SER A 13 18.24 -46.22 -41.39
N LEU A 14 17.16 -47.00 -41.47
CA LEU A 14 15.84 -46.48 -41.84
C LEU A 14 15.26 -45.57 -40.73
N ILE A 15 15.42 -45.96 -39.46
CA ILE A 15 14.96 -45.15 -38.32
C ILE A 15 15.69 -43.81 -38.28
N ILE A 16 17.00 -43.77 -38.54
CA ILE A 16 17.80 -42.54 -38.57
C ILE A 16 17.32 -41.57 -39.67
N VAL A 17 16.96 -42.10 -40.85
CA VAL A 17 16.44 -41.29 -41.96
C VAL A 17 15.02 -40.80 -41.70
N LEU A 18 14.15 -41.61 -41.08
CA LEU A 18 12.77 -41.20 -40.76
C LEU A 18 12.66 -40.27 -39.53
N SER A 19 13.66 -40.24 -38.65
CA SER A 19 13.69 -39.33 -37.49
C SER A 19 14.03 -37.86 -37.82
N GLY A 20 14.17 -37.50 -39.10
CA GLY A 20 14.19 -36.10 -39.54
C GLY A 20 15.41 -35.28 -39.13
N CYS A 21 16.52 -35.91 -38.72
CA CYS A 21 17.71 -35.22 -38.22
C CYS A 21 18.90 -35.21 -39.21
N PHE A 22 18.69 -35.57 -40.48
CA PHE A 22 19.68 -35.37 -41.55
C PHE A 22 19.01 -34.80 -42.79
N GLY A 23 19.14 -33.48 -42.96
CA GLY A 23 18.72 -32.77 -44.16
C GLY A 23 19.56 -33.20 -45.37
N LEU A 24 18.93 -33.91 -46.31
CA LEU A 24 19.39 -33.98 -47.69
C LEU A 24 18.50 -33.07 -48.52
N THR A 25 18.91 -31.81 -48.63
CA THR A 25 18.52 -30.96 -49.77
C THR A 25 19.81 -30.58 -50.48
N SER A 26 20.02 -31.16 -51.66
CA SER A 26 21.01 -30.66 -52.60
C SER A 26 20.44 -29.46 -53.34
N ASP A 27 21.29 -28.44 -53.48
CA ASP A 27 21.25 -27.34 -54.43
C ASP A 27 20.43 -26.10 -54.02
N GLY A 28 21.18 -25.04 -53.71
CA GLY A 28 20.72 -23.74 -53.23
C GLY A 28 21.76 -23.14 -52.29
N SER A 29 22.72 -22.42 -52.88
CA SER A 29 23.81 -21.66 -52.24
C SER A 29 23.66 -21.40 -50.73
N ALA A 30 24.39 -22.16 -49.91
CA ALA A 30 24.64 -21.83 -48.52
C ALA A 30 26.03 -21.20 -48.43
N ASP A 31 26.04 -19.88 -48.31
CA ASP A 31 27.17 -19.10 -47.85
C ASP A 31 27.34 -19.44 -46.36
N ASP A 32 28.12 -20.49 -46.06
CA ASP A 32 28.54 -20.81 -44.69
C ASP A 32 29.58 -19.77 -44.24
N SER A 33 29.12 -18.53 -44.02
CA SER A 33 29.58 -17.80 -42.87
C SER A 33 28.89 -18.44 -41.67
N GLU A 34 29.61 -19.33 -40.98
CA GLU A 34 29.36 -19.61 -39.56
C GLU A 34 29.55 -18.28 -38.83
N ALA A 35 28.54 -17.42 -38.89
CA ALA A 35 28.36 -16.37 -37.92
C ALA A 35 28.14 -17.13 -36.61
N ASP A 36 29.09 -17.01 -35.69
CA ASP A 36 28.81 -17.26 -34.28
C ASP A 36 27.47 -16.57 -34.00
N VAL A 37 26.40 -17.37 -33.87
CA VAL A 37 25.12 -16.83 -33.40
C VAL A 37 25.43 -16.47 -31.96
N GLU A 38 25.76 -15.20 -31.71
CA GLU A 38 25.81 -14.68 -30.35
C GLU A 38 24.49 -15.09 -29.71
N GLN A 39 24.62 -15.91 -28.68
CA GLN A 39 23.49 -16.61 -28.10
C GLN A 39 22.75 -15.60 -27.23
N ASN A 40 21.84 -14.83 -27.84
CA ASN A 40 21.05 -13.80 -27.15
C ASN A 40 20.41 -14.38 -25.88
N LEU A 41 20.86 -13.91 -24.71
CA LEU A 41 20.32 -14.23 -23.41
C LEU A 41 19.31 -13.16 -23.02
N ALA A 42 18.09 -13.61 -22.70
CA ALA A 42 17.11 -12.71 -22.10
C ALA A 42 17.68 -12.06 -20.83
N PRO A 43 17.31 -10.81 -20.52
CA PRO A 43 17.81 -10.15 -19.32
C PRO A 43 17.47 -10.95 -18.06
N ILE A 44 18.24 -10.73 -17.00
CA ILE A 44 17.95 -11.28 -15.68
C ILE A 44 17.39 -10.14 -14.85
N VAL A 45 16.17 -10.32 -14.34
CA VAL A 45 15.50 -9.32 -13.50
C VAL A 45 15.12 -9.88 -12.14
N THR A 46 15.07 -9.00 -11.16
CA THR A 46 14.48 -9.27 -9.85
C THR A 46 13.76 -8.04 -9.35
N ALA A 47 12.64 -8.26 -8.66
CA ALA A 47 11.79 -7.20 -8.18
C ALA A 47 11.01 -7.68 -6.95
N PHE A 48 10.73 -6.75 -6.04
CA PHE A 48 9.86 -7.02 -4.89
C PHE A 48 9.24 -5.72 -4.37
N TRP A 49 8.09 -5.86 -3.72
CA TRP A 49 7.42 -4.76 -3.03
C TRP A 49 8.00 -4.55 -1.63
N MET A 50 8.21 -3.29 -1.23
CA MET A 50 8.78 -2.94 0.08
C MET A 50 7.80 -3.09 1.24
N GLY A 51 6.53 -3.39 0.97
CA GLY A 51 5.48 -3.55 1.99
C GLY A 51 4.86 -2.24 2.47
N ASP A 52 5.16 -1.12 1.80
CA ASP A 52 4.58 0.19 2.06
C ASP A 52 3.41 0.48 1.11
N SER A 53 2.41 1.20 1.62
CA SER A 53 1.33 1.74 0.78
C SER A 53 0.79 3.01 1.42
N SER A 54 0.82 4.11 0.66
CA SER A 54 0.21 5.38 1.05
C SER A 54 -1.04 5.64 0.21
N PRO A 55 -2.23 5.63 0.82
CA PRO A 55 -3.47 5.95 0.09
C PRO A 55 -3.48 7.41 -0.40
N THR A 56 -4.09 7.66 -1.56
CA THR A 56 -4.56 9.00 -1.93
C THR A 56 -5.96 9.24 -1.36
N LEU A 57 -6.33 10.51 -1.11
CA LEU A 57 -7.68 10.83 -0.62
C LEU A 57 -8.74 10.29 -1.60
N SER A 58 -9.82 9.70 -1.08
CA SER A 58 -10.91 9.13 -1.90
C SER A 58 -11.68 10.15 -2.73
N THR A 59 -11.52 11.44 -2.43
CA THR A 59 -12.08 12.57 -3.19
C THR A 59 -11.13 13.09 -4.28
N ALA A 60 -9.94 12.50 -4.41
CA ALA A 60 -9.05 12.78 -5.53
C ALA A 60 -9.73 12.36 -6.84
N ILE A 61 -9.37 13.05 -7.93
CA ILE A 61 -9.88 12.75 -9.27
C ILE A 61 -9.48 11.32 -9.71
N ASP A 62 -8.43 10.75 -9.10
CA ASP A 62 -7.99 9.36 -9.25
C ASP A 62 -7.57 8.76 -7.89
N PRO A 63 -8.47 8.07 -7.16
CA PRO A 63 -8.13 7.40 -5.91
C PRO A 63 -7.25 6.17 -6.15
N GLY A 64 -6.36 5.86 -5.21
CA GLY A 64 -5.43 4.73 -5.31
C GLY A 64 -4.35 4.73 -4.23
N TRP A 65 -3.23 4.08 -4.51
CA TRP A 65 -2.11 3.93 -3.56
C TRP A 65 -0.77 4.24 -4.22
N ASN A 66 0.06 5.01 -3.53
CA ASN A 66 1.50 5.09 -3.83
C ASN A 66 2.21 3.98 -3.09
N ILE A 67 3.02 3.18 -3.80
CA ILE A 67 3.84 2.12 -3.23
C ILE A 67 5.30 2.28 -3.62
N THR A 68 6.21 1.75 -2.81
CA THR A 68 7.63 1.66 -3.14
C THR A 68 7.99 0.24 -3.53
N VAL A 69 8.61 0.10 -4.69
CA VAL A 69 9.02 -1.18 -5.25
C VAL A 69 10.51 -1.15 -5.57
N TYR A 70 11.19 -2.26 -5.29
CA TYR A 70 12.57 -2.47 -5.68
C TYR A 70 12.65 -3.19 -7.03
N HIS A 71 13.60 -2.78 -7.85
CA HIS A 71 13.98 -3.46 -9.08
C HIS A 71 15.49 -3.61 -9.19
N ALA A 72 15.92 -4.67 -9.88
CA ALA A 72 17.25 -4.79 -10.46
C ALA A 72 17.20 -5.63 -11.75
N MET A 73 18.07 -5.29 -12.68
CA MET A 73 18.15 -5.91 -14.00
C MET A 73 19.59 -5.91 -14.52
N THR A 74 19.95 -6.97 -15.25
CA THR A 74 21.22 -7.07 -15.97
C THR A 74 21.02 -7.85 -17.25
N ASP A 75 21.84 -7.53 -18.24
CA ASP A 75 21.98 -8.25 -19.49
C ASP A 75 23.47 -8.59 -19.64
N TRP A 76 23.78 -9.83 -20.04
CA TRP A 76 25.14 -10.37 -20.02
C TRP A 76 25.82 -10.32 -21.38
N ASP A 77 25.04 -10.23 -22.45
CA ASP A 77 25.50 -10.27 -23.82
C ASP A 77 24.97 -9.11 -24.66
N GLY A 78 24.02 -8.33 -24.14
CA GLY A 78 23.50 -7.14 -24.82
C GLY A 78 23.33 -5.93 -23.92
N SER A 79 22.43 -5.06 -24.36
CA SER A 79 21.98 -3.90 -23.61
C SER A 79 20.47 -3.90 -23.46
N ILE A 80 19.98 -3.47 -22.29
CA ILE A 80 18.54 -3.41 -22.04
C ILE A 80 17.96 -2.22 -22.81
N SER A 81 17.08 -2.50 -23.77
CA SER A 81 16.42 -1.50 -24.63
C SER A 81 15.17 -0.90 -24.00
N ASN A 82 14.47 -1.66 -23.15
CA ASN A 82 13.31 -1.18 -22.41
C ASN A 82 13.15 -1.94 -21.08
N ALA A 83 12.73 -1.27 -20.01
CA ALA A 83 12.41 -1.92 -18.75
C ALA A 83 11.41 -1.10 -17.96
N GLY A 84 10.65 -1.76 -17.08
CA GLY A 84 9.69 -1.06 -16.25
C GLY A 84 8.63 -1.95 -15.64
N TRP A 85 7.65 -1.29 -15.01
CA TRP A 85 6.53 -1.94 -14.33
C TRP A 85 5.31 -1.99 -15.24
N ASP A 86 4.68 -3.15 -15.27
CA ASP A 86 3.35 -3.41 -15.82
C ASP A 86 2.42 -3.61 -14.62
N ILE A 87 1.49 -2.67 -14.43
CA ILE A 87 0.60 -2.58 -13.27
C ILE A 87 -0.82 -3.05 -13.55
N ASP A 88 -1.23 -3.13 -14.82
CA ASP A 88 -2.53 -3.65 -15.23
C ASP A 88 -2.48 -5.03 -15.90
N LEU A 89 -1.26 -5.57 -16.07
CA LEU A 89 -0.93 -6.87 -16.64
C LEU A 89 -1.37 -7.01 -18.10
N ASP A 90 -1.37 -5.93 -18.87
CA ASP A 90 -1.69 -5.94 -20.30
C ASP A 90 -0.50 -6.35 -21.20
N GLY A 91 0.69 -6.52 -20.62
CA GLY A 91 1.92 -6.89 -21.31
C GLY A 91 2.71 -5.69 -21.85
N GLY A 92 2.25 -4.46 -21.59
CA GLY A 92 2.95 -3.21 -21.82
C GLY A 92 3.66 -2.71 -20.56
N ILE A 93 4.66 -1.85 -20.73
CA ILE A 93 5.30 -1.15 -19.60
C ILE A 93 4.54 0.16 -19.36
N ASP A 94 3.97 0.30 -18.17
CA ASP A 94 3.30 1.51 -17.68
C ASP A 94 4.29 2.53 -17.09
N TYR A 95 5.24 2.04 -16.29
CA TYR A 95 6.26 2.87 -15.64
C TYR A 95 7.66 2.47 -16.10
N SER A 96 8.20 3.23 -17.04
CA SER A 96 9.55 3.00 -17.57
C SER A 96 10.65 3.26 -16.54
N ILE A 97 11.66 2.40 -16.53
CA ILE A 97 12.82 2.41 -15.67
C ILE A 97 14.09 2.38 -16.50
N TYR A 98 15.03 3.28 -16.18
CA TYR A 98 16.30 3.41 -16.91
C TYR A 98 17.53 3.04 -16.06
N SER A 99 17.37 2.94 -14.74
CA SER A 99 18.45 2.51 -13.85
C SER A 99 18.49 0.99 -13.75
N SER A 100 19.70 0.41 -13.75
CA SER A 100 19.89 -1.04 -13.61
C SER A 100 19.41 -1.58 -12.26
N GLN A 101 19.29 -0.74 -11.24
CA GLN A 101 18.70 -1.08 -9.95
C GLN A 101 18.21 0.17 -9.22
N GLY A 102 17.29 0.01 -8.27
CA GLY A 102 16.84 1.11 -7.43
C GLY A 102 15.52 0.84 -6.72
N LEU A 103 15.02 1.91 -6.09
CA LEU A 103 13.66 1.98 -5.59
C LEU A 103 12.88 2.94 -6.48
N THR A 104 11.65 2.58 -6.80
CA THR A 104 10.71 3.40 -7.57
C THR A 104 9.42 3.52 -6.79
N THR A 105 8.86 4.73 -6.74
CA THR A 105 7.49 4.94 -6.28
C THR A 105 6.56 4.91 -7.48
N ILE A 106 5.59 4.00 -7.48
CA ILE A 106 4.56 3.88 -8.52
C ILE A 106 3.17 4.03 -7.92
N PHE A 107 2.23 4.52 -8.73
CA PHE A 107 0.85 4.71 -8.31
C PHE A 107 -0.03 3.58 -8.86
N ILE A 108 -0.82 2.97 -7.98
CA ILE A 108 -1.79 1.93 -8.30
C ILE A 108 -3.20 2.52 -8.19
N PRO A 109 -3.91 2.75 -9.31
CA PRO A 109 -5.29 3.21 -9.31
C PRO A 109 -6.23 2.19 -8.66
N GLU A 110 -7.27 2.67 -7.97
CA GLU A 110 -8.31 1.80 -7.39
C GLU A 110 -9.04 0.94 -8.44
N THR A 111 -9.10 1.41 -9.68
CA THR A 111 -9.71 0.69 -10.81
C THR A 111 -8.98 -0.60 -11.20
N LEU A 112 -7.71 -0.76 -10.82
CA LEU A 112 -6.90 -1.95 -11.10
C LEU A 112 -6.89 -2.97 -9.94
N VAL A 113 -7.64 -2.70 -8.88
CA VAL A 113 -7.59 -3.48 -7.65
C VAL A 113 -8.86 -4.30 -7.48
N VAL A 114 -8.69 -5.57 -7.08
CA VAL A 114 -9.79 -6.46 -6.72
C VAL A 114 -10.03 -6.43 -5.21
N ASN A 115 -11.28 -6.30 -4.81
CA ASN A 115 -11.66 -6.20 -3.39
C ASN A 115 -12.10 -7.55 -2.83
N SER A 116 -11.56 -7.93 -1.66
CA SER A 116 -11.95 -9.11 -0.90
C SER A 116 -12.30 -8.73 0.53
N LEU A 117 -13.43 -9.24 1.03
CA LEU A 117 -13.88 -9.01 2.40
C LEU A 117 -12.98 -9.68 3.46
N LEU A 118 -12.15 -10.66 3.06
CA LEU A 118 -11.30 -11.42 3.97
C LEU A 118 -9.84 -10.93 4.01
N THR A 119 -9.36 -10.37 2.91
CA THR A 119 -7.93 -10.09 2.69
C THR A 119 -7.67 -8.64 2.26
N GLY A 120 -8.72 -7.82 2.15
CA GLY A 120 -8.62 -6.44 1.72
C GLY A 120 -8.53 -6.28 0.19
N SER A 121 -8.07 -5.12 -0.23
CA SER A 121 -7.89 -4.76 -1.64
C SER A 121 -6.56 -5.35 -2.13
N MET A 122 -6.58 -6.03 -3.27
CA MET A 122 -5.42 -6.75 -3.80
C MET A 122 -5.24 -6.50 -5.28
N THR A 123 -4.00 -6.45 -5.75
CA THR A 123 -3.69 -6.50 -7.18
C THR A 123 -2.36 -7.23 -7.39
N SER A 124 -1.96 -7.41 -8.64
CA SER A 124 -0.65 -7.97 -8.96
C SER A 124 0.02 -7.12 -10.01
N ILE A 125 1.33 -6.92 -9.84
CA ILE A 125 2.17 -6.17 -10.76
C ILE A 125 3.36 -7.03 -11.18
N VAL A 126 4.04 -6.65 -12.25
CA VAL A 126 5.26 -7.32 -12.70
C VAL A 126 6.29 -6.32 -13.18
N PHE A 127 7.57 -6.63 -12.98
CA PHE A 127 8.67 -5.90 -13.58
C PHE A 127 9.21 -6.67 -14.78
N GLY A 128 9.34 -6.00 -15.93
CA GLY A 128 9.85 -6.59 -17.17
C GLY A 128 11.05 -5.84 -17.73
N ALA A 129 11.91 -6.55 -18.45
CA ALA A 129 12.99 -5.97 -19.23
C ALA A 129 13.11 -6.65 -20.60
N LEU A 130 13.36 -5.83 -21.61
CA LEU A 130 13.58 -6.17 -23.01
C LEU A 130 15.03 -5.88 -23.36
N ASP A 131 15.71 -6.90 -23.86
CA ASP A 131 17.04 -6.82 -24.46
C ASP A 131 16.98 -6.12 -25.85
N ASP A 132 18.08 -5.58 -26.34
CA ASP A 132 18.18 -4.90 -27.63
C ASP A 132 17.98 -5.82 -28.84
N ASP A 133 18.17 -7.12 -28.66
CA ASP A 133 17.88 -8.16 -29.66
C ASP A 133 16.44 -8.74 -29.55
N GLY A 134 15.61 -8.17 -28.66
CA GLY A 134 14.18 -8.45 -28.58
C GLY A 134 13.78 -9.56 -27.62
N ALA A 135 14.71 -10.11 -26.84
CA ALA A 135 14.39 -11.09 -25.80
C ALA A 135 13.79 -10.40 -24.56
N TRP A 136 12.69 -10.98 -24.04
CA TRP A 136 12.01 -10.47 -22.84
C TRP A 136 12.26 -11.36 -21.63
N SER A 137 12.36 -10.71 -20.48
CA SER A 137 12.33 -11.36 -19.17
C SER A 137 11.43 -10.59 -18.21
N SER A 138 10.94 -11.27 -17.18
CA SER A 138 10.13 -10.67 -16.15
C SER A 138 10.41 -11.24 -14.76
N SER A 139 10.08 -10.46 -13.74
CA SER A 139 10.02 -10.95 -12.37
C SER A 139 8.86 -11.93 -12.21
N PRO A 140 8.82 -12.71 -11.12
CA PRO A 140 7.57 -13.29 -10.65
C PRO A 140 6.51 -12.20 -10.46
N LEU A 141 5.23 -12.57 -10.58
CA LEU A 141 4.14 -11.68 -10.20
C LEU A 141 4.27 -11.30 -8.72
N ILE A 142 4.18 -10.00 -8.46
CA ILE A 142 4.23 -9.45 -7.12
C ILE A 142 2.80 -9.13 -6.71
N THR A 143 2.27 -9.91 -5.77
CA THR A 143 0.95 -9.64 -5.19
C THR A 143 1.05 -8.52 -4.17
N LEU A 144 0.27 -7.48 -4.40
CA LEU A 144 0.10 -6.36 -3.50
C LEU A 144 -1.17 -6.57 -2.71
N THR A 145 -1.07 -6.41 -1.40
CA THR A 145 -2.22 -6.40 -0.50
C THR A 145 -2.26 -5.04 0.14
N PHE A 146 -3.20 -4.21 -0.28
CA PHE A 146 -3.40 -2.92 0.35
C PHE A 146 -4.26 -3.15 1.59
N SER A 147 -3.81 -2.60 2.72
CA SER A 147 -4.77 -2.24 3.75
C SER A 147 -5.82 -1.37 3.05
N THR A 148 -7.07 -1.82 3.08
CA THR A 148 -8.18 -1.12 2.43
C THR A 148 -8.01 0.36 2.70
N LEU A 149 -7.97 1.17 1.63
CA LEU A 149 -8.42 2.55 1.73
C LEU A 149 -9.63 2.51 2.65
N PRO A 150 -9.74 3.38 3.68
CA PRO A 150 -10.93 3.42 4.51
C PRO A 150 -12.14 3.47 3.57
N SER A 151 -12.75 2.32 3.36
CA SER A 151 -13.94 2.23 2.54
C SER A 151 -14.91 3.10 3.31
N SER A 152 -15.59 3.99 2.62
CA SER A 152 -16.71 4.78 3.14
C SER A 152 -17.85 3.90 3.70
N ALA A 153 -17.66 2.57 3.81
CA ALA A 153 -18.51 1.64 4.53
C ALA A 153 -18.06 1.37 5.99
N SER A 154 -16.85 1.73 6.43
CA SER A 154 -16.39 1.54 7.82
C SER A 154 -15.56 2.68 8.41
N SER A 155 -15.09 3.61 7.60
CA SER A 155 -14.60 4.91 8.07
C SER A 155 -15.69 5.95 7.91
N THR A 156 -15.85 6.82 8.89
CA THR A 156 -16.75 7.96 8.76
C THR A 156 -16.18 9.02 7.79
N LEU A 157 -17.06 9.74 7.09
CA LEU A 157 -16.69 10.96 6.37
C LEU A 157 -16.63 12.20 7.28
N ASN A 158 -16.83 12.00 8.58
CA ASN A 158 -16.73 13.05 9.56
C ASN A 158 -15.29 13.54 9.70
N THR A 159 -15.19 14.84 9.94
CA THR A 159 -13.98 15.53 10.38
C THR A 159 -14.26 16.16 11.74
N TYR A 160 -13.21 16.51 12.48
CA TYR A 160 -13.36 17.29 13.71
C TYR A 160 -12.40 18.47 13.75
N THR A 161 -12.78 19.48 14.51
CA THR A 161 -11.90 20.57 14.94
C THR A 161 -11.76 20.56 16.45
N SER A 162 -10.63 21.07 16.93
CA SER A 162 -10.36 21.30 18.35
C SER A 162 -10.07 22.77 18.62
N ALA A 163 -10.44 23.21 19.81
CA ALA A 163 -10.05 24.50 20.35
C ALA A 163 -9.78 24.35 21.84
N ASP A 164 -8.98 25.26 22.39
CA ASP A 164 -8.92 25.52 23.82
C ASP A 164 -10.36 25.72 24.34
N ALA A 165 -10.68 25.12 25.49
CA ALA A 165 -12.03 25.19 26.04
C ALA A 165 -12.37 26.54 26.67
N ASP A 166 -11.43 27.50 26.67
CA ASP A 166 -11.50 28.80 27.37
C ASP A 166 -11.71 28.64 28.89
N ASP A 167 -11.29 27.51 29.45
CA ASP A 167 -11.19 27.23 30.88
C ASP A 167 -9.73 27.37 31.32
N SER A 168 -9.49 27.75 32.58
CA SER A 168 -8.10 27.87 33.05
C SER A 168 -7.51 26.48 33.24
N ALA A 169 -6.30 26.22 32.73
CA ALA A 169 -5.52 25.12 33.27
C ALA A 169 -5.14 25.45 34.73
N ASP A 170 -5.64 24.67 35.68
CA ASP A 170 -5.30 24.66 37.09
C ASP A 170 -4.56 23.34 37.40
N PRO A 171 -4.09 23.11 38.64
CA PRO A 171 -3.60 21.79 39.04
C PRO A 171 -4.76 20.83 39.28
N ALA A 172 -4.63 19.54 38.92
CA ALA A 172 -5.63 18.49 39.12
C ALA A 172 -6.10 18.30 40.58
N ALA A 173 -5.33 18.84 41.54
CA ALA A 173 -5.69 18.87 42.96
C ALA A 173 -6.77 19.91 43.31
N ASP A 174 -6.97 20.91 42.45
CA ASP A 174 -7.87 22.06 42.67
C ASP A 174 -9.16 21.98 41.83
N GLY A 175 -9.24 21.07 40.86
CA GLY A 175 -10.41 20.85 40.01
C GLY A 175 -10.08 19.92 38.86
N ALA A 176 -11.12 19.42 38.18
CA ALA A 176 -10.97 18.74 36.88
C ALA A 176 -11.07 19.82 35.80
N ASP A 177 -9.97 20.13 35.12
CA ASP A 177 -9.94 21.23 34.15
C ASP A 177 -10.47 20.81 32.80
N THR A 178 -11.21 21.71 32.18
CA THR A 178 -11.66 21.49 30.81
C THR A 178 -10.59 21.95 29.83
N LEU A 179 -9.91 21.02 29.19
CA LEU A 179 -8.74 21.34 28.37
C LEU A 179 -9.14 21.74 26.95
N ILE A 180 -9.96 20.90 26.31
CA ILE A 180 -10.20 21.00 24.86
C ILE A 180 -11.71 20.89 24.58
N ARG A 181 -12.22 21.82 23.77
CA ARG A 181 -13.54 21.71 23.13
C ARG A 181 -13.34 21.17 21.72
N MET A 182 -14.01 20.07 21.39
CA MET A 182 -14.03 19.52 20.04
C MET A 182 -15.41 19.62 19.41
N GLN A 183 -15.44 19.77 18.09
CA GLN A 183 -16.67 19.76 17.30
C GLN A 183 -16.51 18.88 16.07
N MET A 184 -17.49 18.02 15.83
CA MET A 184 -17.52 17.16 14.65
C MET A 184 -18.36 17.78 13.53
N THR A 185 -17.89 17.63 12.29
CA THR A 185 -18.60 18.01 11.07
C THR A 185 -18.60 16.83 10.10
N GLY A 186 -19.78 16.43 9.65
CA GLY A 186 -19.93 15.40 8.62
C GLY A 186 -21.33 14.79 8.62
N PRO A 187 -21.53 13.69 7.85
CA PRO A 187 -22.85 13.11 7.65
C PRO A 187 -23.27 12.06 8.70
N ASP A 188 -22.33 11.52 9.50
CA ASP A 188 -22.58 10.33 10.33
C ASP A 188 -22.64 10.66 11.83
N ASP A 189 -23.36 9.86 12.61
CA ASP A 189 -23.22 9.83 14.07
C ASP A 189 -22.23 8.71 14.46
N LEU A 190 -21.30 8.99 15.37
CA LEU A 190 -20.28 8.03 15.79
C LEU A 190 -20.64 7.42 17.15
N ALA A 191 -21.11 6.19 17.17
CA ALA A 191 -21.48 5.53 18.43
C ALA A 191 -20.27 5.37 19.37
N TRP A 192 -20.41 5.81 20.62
CA TRP A 192 -19.33 5.87 21.62
C TRP A 192 -18.53 4.57 21.79
N PRO A 193 -19.12 3.36 21.77
CA PRO A 193 -18.37 2.12 21.90
C PRO A 193 -17.29 1.89 20.83
N PHE A 194 -17.38 2.60 19.70
CA PHE A 194 -16.44 2.51 18.60
C PHE A 194 -15.56 3.74 18.45
N VAL A 195 -15.77 4.79 19.26
CA VAL A 195 -14.95 6.00 19.27
C VAL A 195 -13.87 5.87 20.34
N SER A 196 -12.62 6.16 19.98
CA SER A 196 -11.49 6.25 20.89
C SER A 196 -10.79 7.57 20.67
N ILE A 197 -10.79 8.43 21.69
CA ILE A 197 -10.10 9.71 21.69
C ILE A 197 -8.92 9.61 22.64
N THR A 198 -7.74 9.97 22.17
CA THR A 198 -6.50 9.93 22.94
C THR A 198 -5.81 11.28 22.90
N LEU A 199 -5.35 11.70 24.08
CA LEU A 199 -4.50 12.88 24.27
C LEU A 199 -3.07 12.44 24.54
N SER A 200 -2.11 13.20 24.04
CA SER A 200 -0.69 12.94 24.27
C SER A 200 0.04 14.21 24.68
N VAL A 201 0.84 14.11 25.75
CA VAL A 201 1.66 15.21 26.26
C VAL A 201 3.04 14.64 26.57
N GLY A 202 4.05 15.05 25.78
CA GLY A 202 5.36 14.39 25.80
C GLY A 202 5.25 12.92 25.42
N ASP A 203 5.70 12.03 26.30
CA ASP A 203 5.66 10.57 26.11
C ASP A 203 4.40 9.91 26.71
N ASN A 204 3.55 10.67 27.42
CA ASN A 204 2.36 10.15 28.07
C ASN A 204 1.16 10.16 27.12
N ILE A 205 0.33 9.11 27.19
CA ILE A 205 -0.90 8.97 26.41
C ILE A 205 -2.06 8.72 27.38
N TYR A 206 -3.13 9.49 27.22
CA TYR A 206 -4.35 9.44 28.02
C TYR A 206 -5.53 9.10 27.11
N THR A 207 -6.28 8.06 27.43
CA THR A 207 -7.52 7.73 26.71
C THR A 207 -8.71 8.38 27.39
N CYS A 208 -9.47 9.17 26.64
CA CYS A 208 -10.64 9.86 27.14
C CYS A 208 -11.87 8.96 27.09
N SER A 209 -12.72 9.11 28.10
CA SER A 209 -13.88 8.25 28.32
C SER A 209 -15.13 9.07 28.62
N VAL A 210 -16.28 8.65 28.08
CA VAL A 210 -17.60 9.21 28.47
C VAL A 210 -18.03 8.74 29.87
N THR A 211 -17.29 7.82 30.48
CA THR A 211 -17.51 7.38 31.86
C THR A 211 -16.66 8.20 32.80
N ALA A 212 -17.25 8.67 33.90
CA ALA A 212 -16.51 9.40 34.92
C ALA A 212 -15.49 8.51 35.65
N GLY A 213 -14.36 9.09 36.04
CA GLY A 213 -13.35 8.45 36.90
C GLY A 213 -12.08 8.00 36.19
N ASP A 214 -11.99 8.19 34.88
CA ASP A 214 -10.76 8.02 34.11
C ASP A 214 -9.90 9.30 34.13
N ASP A 215 -8.63 9.18 33.73
CA ASP A 215 -7.66 10.28 33.71
C ASP A 215 -8.04 11.40 32.72
N CYS A 216 -8.82 11.07 31.69
CA CYS A 216 -9.46 12.04 30.79
C CYS A 216 -10.94 11.68 30.65
N THR A 217 -11.81 12.67 30.79
CA THR A 217 -13.26 12.50 30.71
C THR A 217 -13.85 13.30 29.56
N ILE A 218 -14.89 12.75 28.93
CA ILE A 218 -15.62 13.35 27.82
C ILE A 218 -16.99 13.77 28.34
N SER A 219 -17.35 15.04 28.15
CA SER A 219 -18.72 15.50 28.35
C SER A 219 -19.32 16.04 27.05
N GLN A 220 -20.60 15.72 26.81
CA GLN A 220 -21.34 16.15 25.62
C GLN A 220 -22.14 17.42 25.92
N ALA A 221 -22.24 18.29 24.92
CA ALA A 221 -23.07 19.49 24.94
C ALA A 221 -23.72 19.74 23.58
N ALA A 222 -24.97 20.19 23.61
CA ALA A 222 -25.79 20.54 22.44
C ALA A 222 -26.16 19.37 21.49
N GLY A 223 -25.87 18.12 21.86
CA GLY A 223 -26.38 16.91 21.22
C GLY A 223 -27.76 16.46 21.74
N SER A 224 -28.32 15.46 21.08
CA SER A 224 -29.60 14.82 21.39
C SER A 224 -29.49 13.32 21.69
N ASN A 225 -28.35 12.69 21.34
CA ASN A 225 -28.10 11.26 21.51
C ASN A 225 -26.90 11.00 22.41
N ASP A 226 -27.17 10.68 23.69
CA ASP A 226 -26.14 10.35 24.69
C ASP A 226 -25.33 9.06 24.38
N ASN A 227 -25.63 8.35 23.30
CA ASN A 227 -24.93 7.12 22.90
C ASN A 227 -24.00 7.31 21.68
N ALA A 228 -23.90 8.52 21.13
CA ALA A 228 -23.07 8.80 19.97
C ALA A 228 -22.51 10.22 20.01
N TRP A 229 -21.38 10.42 19.32
CA TRP A 229 -20.91 11.74 18.94
C TRP A 229 -21.65 12.20 17.67
N GLU A 230 -22.38 13.30 17.72
CA GLU A 230 -23.22 13.81 16.63
C GLU A 230 -22.59 15.03 15.91
N PRO A 231 -22.74 15.18 14.58
CA PRO A 231 -22.31 16.39 13.89
C PRO A 231 -23.02 17.64 14.42
N GLY A 232 -22.26 18.70 14.68
CA GLY A 232 -22.79 19.97 15.20
C GLY A 232 -22.92 20.04 16.73
N GLU A 233 -22.70 18.94 17.46
CA GLU A 233 -22.54 18.98 18.91
C GLU A 233 -21.10 19.34 19.32
N TYR A 234 -20.95 19.76 20.58
CA TYR A 234 -19.65 19.96 21.20
C TYR A 234 -19.38 18.85 22.19
N ILE A 235 -18.13 18.39 22.21
CA ILE A 235 -17.63 17.60 23.33
C ILE A 235 -16.50 18.37 24.02
N PHE A 236 -16.40 18.17 25.32
CA PHE A 236 -15.34 18.73 26.13
C PHE A 236 -14.51 17.60 26.71
N LEU A 237 -13.20 17.72 26.55
CA LEU A 237 -12.21 16.82 27.13
C LEU A 237 -11.67 17.49 28.39
N SER A 238 -11.93 16.88 29.52
CA SER A 238 -11.48 17.37 30.83
C SER A 238 -10.51 16.39 31.45
N GLU A 239 -9.48 16.88 32.11
CA GLU A 239 -8.63 16.02 32.93
C GLU A 239 -9.38 15.52 34.16
N GLY A 240 -9.04 14.30 34.58
CA GLY A 240 -9.64 13.62 35.71
C GLY A 240 -8.69 13.61 36.90
N ALA A 241 -8.21 12.42 37.27
CA ALA A 241 -7.30 12.25 38.39
C ALA A 241 -5.82 12.51 38.04
N ALA A 242 -5.47 12.46 36.75
CA ALA A 242 -4.13 12.74 36.27
C ALA A 242 -4.02 14.19 35.81
N GLU A 243 -2.91 14.81 36.13
CA GLU A 243 -2.50 16.10 35.57
C GLU A 243 -2.06 15.89 34.11
N ILE A 244 -2.87 16.34 33.16
CA ILE A 244 -2.56 16.24 31.72
C ILE A 244 -1.83 17.51 31.27
N CYS A 245 -2.41 18.67 31.55
CA CYS A 245 -1.73 19.95 31.47
C CYS A 245 -1.60 20.54 32.88
N SER A 246 -0.58 21.36 33.08
CA SER A 246 -0.47 22.14 34.32
C SER A 246 -0.86 23.60 34.09
N ALA A 247 -0.95 24.37 35.16
CA ALA A 247 -1.23 25.82 35.14
C ALA A 247 -0.27 26.71 34.31
N GLN A 248 0.70 26.14 33.60
CA GLN A 248 1.54 26.84 32.61
C GLN A 248 1.02 26.64 31.17
N GLY A 249 -0.04 25.88 30.98
CA GLY A 249 -0.50 25.39 29.68
C GLY A 249 0.38 24.27 29.14
N CYS A 250 -0.12 23.57 28.11
CA CYS A 250 0.65 22.56 27.41
C CYS A 250 0.17 22.35 25.96
N ASP A 251 1.06 21.82 25.10
CA ASP A 251 0.69 21.37 23.76
C ASP A 251 0.22 19.92 23.84
N VAL A 252 -1.05 19.69 23.53
CA VAL A 252 -1.69 18.38 23.62
C VAL A 252 -1.85 17.81 22.21
N GLY A 253 -1.21 16.69 21.91
CA GLY A 253 -1.46 15.94 20.68
C GLY A 253 -2.79 15.20 20.76
N ILE A 254 -3.58 15.24 19.69
CA ILE A 254 -4.94 14.69 19.63
C ILE A 254 -4.98 13.58 18.57
N SER A 255 -5.60 12.46 18.92
CA SER A 255 -5.92 11.39 17.98
C SER A 255 -7.31 10.85 18.24
N VAL A 256 -8.11 10.77 17.18
CA VAL A 256 -9.48 10.22 17.20
C VAL A 256 -9.53 9.03 16.26
N ILE A 257 -10.00 7.90 16.78
CA ILE A 257 -10.20 6.66 16.05
C ILE A 257 -11.67 6.27 16.13
N TYR A 258 -12.28 5.91 15.01
CA TYR A 258 -13.62 5.33 14.93
C TYR A 258 -13.58 3.97 14.25
N SER A 259 -14.07 2.93 14.92
CA SER A 259 -14.09 1.55 14.41
C SER A 259 -12.72 1.05 13.93
N GLY A 260 -11.64 1.52 14.56
CA GLY A 260 -10.25 1.18 14.19
C GLY A 260 -9.63 2.07 13.11
N TYR A 261 -10.34 3.09 12.61
CA TYR A 261 -9.86 4.01 11.58
C TYR A 261 -9.69 5.42 12.14
N THR A 262 -8.62 6.12 11.77
CA THR A 262 -8.42 7.52 12.16
C THR A 262 -9.51 8.42 11.57
N VAL A 263 -10.14 9.24 12.40
CA VAL A 263 -11.03 10.32 11.98
C VAL A 263 -10.16 11.54 11.66
N ALA A 264 -10.37 12.19 10.53
CA ALA A 264 -9.57 13.35 10.13
C ALA A 264 -9.91 14.59 10.99
N GLY A 265 -8.90 15.35 11.41
CA GLY A 265 -9.10 16.56 12.19
C GLY A 265 -7.78 17.14 12.68
N ASP A 266 -7.87 18.09 13.61
CA ASP A 266 -6.71 18.73 14.22
C ASP A 266 -5.87 17.71 15.01
N SER A 267 -4.56 17.71 14.78
CA SER A 267 -3.65 16.75 15.42
C SER A 267 -3.05 17.23 16.73
N SER A 268 -3.27 18.49 17.10
CA SER A 268 -2.81 19.07 18.37
C SER A 268 -3.56 20.34 18.72
N GLN A 269 -3.64 20.64 20.01
CA GLN A 269 -4.17 21.89 20.54
C GLN A 269 -3.25 22.42 21.65
N THR A 270 -2.93 23.72 21.59
CA THR A 270 -2.32 24.43 22.71
C THR A 270 -3.43 24.78 23.71
N VAL A 271 -3.25 24.36 24.96
CA VAL A 271 -4.13 24.63 26.10
C VAL A 271 -3.41 25.61 27.03
N ASN A 272 -4.09 26.66 27.52
CA ASN A 272 -3.49 27.75 28.29
C ASN A 272 -3.92 27.83 29.75
#